data_AF-R5BMF8-F1
#
_entry.id   AF-R5BMF8-F1
#
_cell.length_a   1.000
_cell.length_b   1.000
_cell.length_c   1.000
_cell.angle_alpha   90.00
_cell.angle_beta   90.00
_cell.angle_gamma   90.00
#
_symmetry.space_group_name_H-M   'P 1'
#
loop_
_entity.id
_entity.type
_entity.pdbx_description
1 polymer ?
#
loop_
_entity_poly.entity_id
_entity_poly.type
_entity_poly.pdbx_seq_one_letter_code
_entity_poly.pdbx_strand_id
1 'polypeptide(L)'
;MTNDELQKLAAALGDCGKALLKISEAMAVKEDNPTASEAKSEKLEKPLTLEDVRKVAADKARKGFTDEVRSLIQKYGADKLSGIDAAQYEAFLKELEVIGHAG
;
A
#
# COMPACT_ATOMS: atom_id res chain seq x y z
N MET A 1 39.54 -13.03 21.33
CA MET A 1 39.17 -11.66 20.92
C MET A 1 39.87 -10.70 21.85
N THR A 2 40.79 -9.91 21.34
CA THR A 2 41.53 -8.90 22.13
C THR A 2 40.72 -7.62 22.26
N ASN A 3 40.98 -6.82 23.29
CA ASN A 3 40.25 -5.57 23.54
C ASN A 3 40.32 -4.62 22.32
N ASP A 4 41.45 -4.61 21.61
CA ASP A 4 41.65 -3.88 20.36
C ASP A 4 40.69 -4.30 19.23
N GLU A 5 40.35 -5.58 19.12
CA GLU A 5 39.38 -6.06 18.12
C GLU A 5 37.97 -5.60 18.46
N LEU A 6 37.63 -5.57 19.74
CA LEU A 6 36.34 -5.08 20.22
C LEU A 6 36.18 -3.58 19.95
N GLN A 7 37.23 -2.79 20.16
CA GLN A 7 37.24 -1.36 19.88
C GLN A 7 37.14 -1.05 18.38
N LYS A 8 37.85 -1.82 17.53
CA LYS A 8 37.72 -1.69 16.06
C LYS A 8 36.31 -2.03 15.58
N LEU A 9 35.70 -3.07 16.15
CA LEU A 9 34.34 -3.45 15.80
C LEU A 9 33.31 -2.40 16.25
N ALA A 10 33.51 -1.81 17.43
CA ALA A 10 32.69 -0.71 17.93
C ALA A 10 32.81 0.56 17.07
N ALA A 11 34.01 0.90 16.62
CA ALA A 11 34.24 2.02 15.72
C ALA A 11 33.56 1.82 14.36
N ALA A 12 33.74 0.63 13.76
CA ALA A 12 33.08 0.27 12.50
C ALA A 12 31.54 0.30 12.62
N LEU A 13 30.99 -0.11 13.77
CA LEU A 13 29.55 -0.01 14.03
C LEU A 13 29.08 1.45 14.10
N GLY A 14 29.86 2.33 14.75
CA GLY A 14 29.58 3.76 14.81
C GLY A 14 29.60 4.45 13.44
N ASP A 15 30.55 4.08 12.59
CA ASP A 15 30.66 4.59 11.22
C ASP A 15 29.49 4.12 10.34
N CYS A 16 29.08 2.85 10.47
CA CYS A 16 27.87 2.35 9.83
C CYS A 16 26.62 3.13 10.27
N GLY A 17 26.49 3.44 11.57
CA GLY A 17 25.39 4.25 12.09
C GLY A 17 25.35 5.66 11.49
N LYS A 18 26.51 6.33 11.38
CA LYS A 18 26.61 7.64 10.71
C LYS A 18 26.29 7.58 9.22
N ALA A 19 26.68 6.51 8.52
CA ALA A 19 26.35 6.34 7.11
C ALA A 19 24.85 6.17 6.89
N LEU A 20 24.19 5.36 7.74
CA LEU A 20 22.73 5.19 7.71
C LEU A 20 21.99 6.50 7.98
N LEU A 21 22.46 7.31 8.92
CA LEU A 21 21.86 8.62 9.20
C LEU A 21 21.93 9.55 7.97
N LYS A 22 23.10 9.63 7.33
CA LYS A 22 23.27 10.45 6.11
C LYS A 22 22.39 9.97 4.96
N ILE A 23 22.22 8.65 4.80
CA ILE A 23 21.31 8.09 3.79
C ILE A 23 19.86 8.47 4.11
N SER A 24 19.46 8.44 5.39
CA SER A 24 18.11 8.85 5.81
C SER A 24 17.85 10.33 5.54
N GLU A 25 18.82 11.21 5.79
CA GLU A 25 18.71 12.65 5.50
C GLU A 25 18.70 12.92 3.99
N ALA A 26 19.49 12.18 3.20
CA ALA A 26 19.46 12.26 1.75
C ALA A 26 18.14 11.74 1.13
N MET A 27 17.47 10.80 1.79
CA MET A 27 16.15 10.29 1.40
C MET A 27 14.99 11.20 1.86
N ALA A 28 15.20 12.03 2.89
CA ALA A 28 14.19 12.97 3.39
C ALA A 28 14.01 14.22 2.51
N VAL A 29 14.91 14.47 1.55
CA VAL A 29 14.76 15.56 0.57
C VAL A 29 13.98 15.07 -0.64
N LYS A 30 12.66 14.87 -0.46
CA LYS A 30 11.66 14.85 -1.54
C LYS A 30 10.25 15.02 -0.97
N GLU A 31 10.05 16.07 -0.17
CA GLU A 31 8.75 16.72 -0.01
C GLU A 31 8.76 18.05 -0.76
N ASP A 32 8.61 17.96 -2.09
CA ASP A 32 7.96 19.02 -2.86
C ASP A 32 7.20 18.32 -4.01
N ASN A 33 5.87 18.39 -3.92
CA ASN A 33 4.86 17.79 -4.79
C ASN A 33 4.94 18.45 -6.21
N PRO A 34 4.30 17.96 -7.31
CA PRO A 34 3.31 16.91 -7.36
C PRO A 34 3.43 15.91 -8.51
N THR A 35 2.86 14.72 -8.31
CA THR A 35 2.11 13.88 -9.27
C THR A 35 2.30 12.40 -8.96
N ALA A 36 1.16 11.72 -8.81
CA ALA A 36 0.92 10.31 -9.09
C ALA A 36 2.10 9.34 -8.88
N SER A 37 2.09 8.60 -7.77
CA SER A 37 2.03 7.13 -7.78
C SER A 37 2.26 6.58 -6.37
N GLU A 38 1.25 5.89 -5.87
CA GLU A 38 1.34 4.63 -5.12
C GLU A 38 2.50 4.42 -4.13
N ALA A 39 2.23 4.60 -2.82
CA ALA A 39 2.70 3.75 -1.70
C ALA A 39 2.18 4.36 -0.39
N LYS A 40 1.14 3.81 0.23
CA LYS A 40 1.21 2.73 1.23
C LYS A 40 1.91 3.16 2.53
N SER A 41 1.19 3.92 3.35
CA SER A 41 1.22 3.98 4.82
C SER A 41 -0.12 4.63 5.21
N GLU A 42 -0.87 4.23 6.22
CA GLU A 42 -0.47 3.68 7.50
C GLU A 42 -1.69 3.01 8.14
N LYS A 43 -1.37 1.98 8.90
CA LYS A 43 -2.27 1.12 9.66
C LYS A 43 -3.01 1.96 10.72
N LEU A 44 -4.25 2.38 10.44
CA LEU A 44 -5.18 2.82 11.47
C LEU A 44 -6.31 1.80 11.58
N GLU A 45 -6.38 1.14 12.71
CA GLU A 45 -7.45 0.22 13.07
C GLU A 45 -8.80 0.94 13.01
N LYS A 46 -9.84 0.24 12.48
CA LYS A 46 -11.28 0.61 12.35
C LYS A 46 -11.66 1.30 11.03
N PRO A 47 -12.90 1.17 10.54
CA PRO A 47 -13.76 0.00 10.25
C PRO A 47 -13.39 -0.60 8.87
N LEU A 48 -14.20 -1.44 8.21
CA LEU A 48 -13.97 -1.84 6.80
C LEU A 48 -13.70 -0.58 5.94
N THR A 49 -12.44 -0.33 5.56
CA THR A 49 -12.08 0.90 4.87
C THR A 49 -12.09 0.72 3.36
N LEU A 50 -12.43 1.81 2.66
CA LEU A 50 -12.30 1.98 1.21
C LEU A 50 -10.98 1.46 0.62
N GLU A 51 -9.95 1.40 1.44
CA GLU A 51 -8.61 0.98 1.06
C GLU A 51 -8.55 -0.52 0.73
N ASP A 52 -9.21 -1.37 1.51
CA ASP A 52 -9.23 -2.82 1.25
C ASP A 52 -10.05 -3.12 0.00
N VAL A 53 -11.19 -2.45 -0.18
CA VAL A 53 -12.01 -2.53 -1.40
C VAL A 53 -11.19 -2.12 -2.63
N ARG A 54 -10.42 -1.03 -2.53
CA ARG A 54 -9.52 -0.58 -3.60
C ARG A 54 -8.42 -1.58 -3.91
N LYS A 55 -7.83 -2.22 -2.88
CA LYS A 55 -6.79 -3.24 -3.09
C LYS A 55 -7.34 -4.43 -3.85
N VAL A 56 -8.46 -5.02 -3.40
CA VAL A 56 -9.02 -6.19 -4.07
C VAL A 56 -9.50 -5.83 -5.48
N ALA A 57 -10.15 -4.67 -5.66
CA ALA A 57 -10.55 -4.21 -6.99
C ALA A 57 -9.37 -3.99 -7.94
N ALA A 58 -8.28 -3.39 -7.45
CA ALA A 58 -7.06 -3.20 -8.22
C ALA A 58 -6.40 -4.54 -8.57
N ASP A 59 -6.35 -5.50 -7.63
CA ASP A 59 -5.80 -6.82 -7.89
C ASP A 59 -6.63 -7.61 -8.91
N LYS A 60 -7.97 -7.50 -8.87
CA LYS A 60 -8.86 -8.11 -9.87
C LYS A 60 -8.71 -7.43 -11.24
N ALA A 61 -8.62 -6.10 -11.28
CA ALA A 61 -8.34 -5.35 -12.50
C ALA A 61 -7.00 -5.76 -13.14
N ARG A 62 -5.94 -5.92 -12.34
CA ARG A 62 -4.62 -6.42 -12.78
C ARG A 62 -4.66 -7.84 -13.34
N LYS A 63 -5.57 -8.68 -12.82
CA LYS A 63 -5.81 -10.04 -13.34
C LYS A 63 -6.57 -10.06 -14.67
N GLY A 64 -6.99 -8.90 -15.19
CA GLY A 64 -7.74 -8.79 -16.45
C GLY A 64 -9.24 -8.59 -16.27
N PHE A 65 -9.75 -8.61 -15.03
CA PHE A 65 -11.18 -8.45 -14.74
C PHE A 65 -11.59 -6.97 -14.60
N THR A 66 -10.90 -6.06 -15.30
CA THR A 66 -11.15 -4.60 -15.17
C THR A 66 -12.57 -4.22 -15.57
N ASP A 67 -13.11 -4.85 -16.61
CA ASP A 67 -14.48 -4.60 -17.06
C ASP A 67 -15.52 -5.13 -16.09
N GLU A 68 -15.31 -6.33 -15.52
CA GLU A 68 -16.20 -6.90 -14.50
C GLU A 68 -16.21 -6.04 -13.23
N VAL A 69 -15.04 -5.57 -12.79
CA VAL A 69 -14.91 -4.64 -11.67
C VAL A 69 -15.65 -3.33 -11.97
N ARG A 70 -15.50 -2.75 -13.16
CA ARG A 70 -16.19 -1.51 -13.56
C ARG A 70 -17.71 -1.70 -13.62
N SER A 71 -18.19 -2.77 -14.24
CA SER A 71 -19.62 -3.10 -14.30
C SER A 71 -20.20 -3.33 -12.91
N LEU A 72 -19.44 -3.95 -12.01
CA LEU A 72 -19.85 -4.11 -10.63
C LEU A 72 -20.00 -2.74 -9.96
N ILE A 73 -19.03 -1.83 -10.08
CA ILE A 73 -19.13 -0.48 -9.50
C ILE A 73 -20.38 0.27 -10.03
N GLN A 74 -20.66 0.16 -11.34
CA GLN A 74 -21.85 0.75 -11.96
C GLN A 74 -23.16 0.12 -11.48
N LYS A 75 -23.18 -1.18 -11.18
CA LYS A 75 -24.34 -1.87 -10.60
C LYS A 75 -24.73 -1.28 -9.23
N TYR A 76 -23.75 -0.78 -8.49
CA TYR A 76 -23.95 -0.07 -7.23
C TYR A 76 -24.28 1.43 -7.43
N GLY A 77 -24.45 1.90 -8.67
CA GLY A 77 -24.85 3.26 -8.98
C GLY A 77 -23.70 4.28 -8.93
N ALA A 78 -22.46 3.81 -8.95
CA ALA A 78 -21.28 4.67 -8.90
C ALA A 78 -20.40 4.47 -10.14
N ASP A 79 -19.58 5.47 -10.46
CA ASP A 79 -18.55 5.35 -11.51
C ASP A 79 -17.20 4.90 -10.95
N LYS A 80 -17.02 5.03 -9.62
CA LYS A 80 -15.75 4.81 -8.91
C LYS A 80 -16.04 4.26 -7.52
N LEU A 81 -15.09 3.52 -6.94
CA LEU A 81 -15.19 3.01 -5.56
C LEU A 81 -15.48 4.10 -4.52
N SER A 82 -15.01 5.33 -4.74
CA SER A 82 -15.28 6.47 -3.87
C SER A 82 -16.73 6.97 -3.92
N GLY A 83 -17.51 6.57 -4.93
CA GLY A 83 -18.92 6.90 -5.05
C GLY A 83 -19.84 5.80 -4.51
N ILE A 84 -19.30 4.62 -4.18
CA ILE A 84 -20.06 3.56 -3.51
C ILE A 84 -20.13 3.91 -2.02
N ASP A 85 -21.31 3.71 -1.41
CA ASP A 85 -21.50 3.93 0.02
C ASP A 85 -20.79 2.85 0.85
N ALA A 86 -20.28 3.23 2.02
CA ALA A 86 -19.57 2.32 2.90
C ALA A 86 -20.44 1.14 3.37
N ALA A 87 -21.75 1.34 3.46
CA ALA A 87 -22.72 0.28 3.74
C ALA A 87 -22.76 -0.80 2.65
N GLN A 88 -22.36 -0.47 1.42
CA GLN A 88 -22.39 -1.38 0.28
C GLN A 88 -21.02 -2.03 0.00
N TYR A 89 -19.93 -1.58 0.61
CA TYR A 89 -18.60 -2.16 0.41
C TYR A 89 -18.52 -3.63 0.75
N GLU A 90 -19.25 -4.08 1.78
CA GLU A 90 -19.23 -5.48 2.19
C GLU A 90 -19.87 -6.39 1.11
N ALA A 91 -20.98 -5.94 0.52
CA ALA A 91 -21.64 -6.65 -0.58
C ALA A 91 -20.79 -6.60 -1.86
N PHE A 92 -20.24 -5.42 -2.16
CA PHE A 92 -19.35 -5.21 -3.30
C PHE A 92 -18.11 -6.10 -3.21
N LEU A 93 -17.45 -6.18 -2.04
CA LEU A 93 -16.29 -7.06 -1.82
C LEU A 93 -16.64 -8.53 -2.05
N LYS A 94 -17.79 -9.00 -1.55
CA LYS A 94 -18.24 -10.39 -1.77
C LYS A 94 -18.41 -10.71 -3.25
N GLU A 95 -19.06 -9.83 -4.02
CA GLU A 95 -19.20 -10.01 -5.47
C GLU A 95 -17.84 -9.94 -6.19
N LEU A 96 -16.97 -9.05 -5.73
CA LEU A 96 -15.65 -8.83 -6.32
C LEU A 96 -14.66 -9.96 -5.99
N GLU A 97 -14.80 -10.64 -4.85
CA GLU A 97 -14.07 -11.87 -4.53
C GLU A 97 -14.45 -13.01 -5.48
N VAL A 98 -15.74 -13.12 -5.85
CA VAL A 98 -16.27 -14.13 -6.79
C VAL A 98 -15.77 -13.89 -8.22
N ILE A 99 -15.62 -12.64 -8.64
CA ILE A 99 -15.04 -12.26 -9.94
C ILE A 99 -13.63 -12.85 -10.05
N GLY A 100 -13.37 -13.74 -11.01
CA GLY A 100 -12.05 -14.36 -11.18
C GLY A 100 -11.71 -15.52 -10.23
N HIS A 101 -12.71 -16.16 -9.60
CA HIS A 101 -12.58 -17.53 -9.07
C HIS A 101 -12.77 -18.61 -10.14
N ALA A 102 -13.04 -18.23 -11.38
CA ALA A 102 -13.02 -19.09 -12.56
C ALA A 102 -11.58 -19.14 -13.13
N GLY A 103 -10.74 -20.00 -12.57
CA GLY A 103 -9.37 -20.25 -13.03
C GLY A 103 -8.81 -21.52 -12.45
#